data_AF-A0A2H0YLC0-F1
#
_entry.id   AF-A0A2H0YLC0-F1
#
_cell.length_a   1.000
_cell.length_b   1.000
_cell.length_c   1.000
_cell.angle_alpha   90.00
_cell.angle_beta   90.00
_cell.angle_gamma   90.00
#
_symmetry.space_group_name_H-M   'P 1'
#
loop_
_entity.id
_entity.type
_entity.pdbx_description
1 polymer ?
#
loop_
_entity_poly.entity_id
_entity_poly.type
_entity_poly.pdbx_seq_one_letter_code
_entity_poly.pdbx_strand_id
1 'polypeptide(L)'
;MLTTEEVKAILKPQFGLLGKGGEFKAEPLWVHAFTLWSIASKIIKFIPRFDDRERRLLEITVLIHDIGKMTEKNQDILSGEIEGRVRHTQTKEQIKKYFVDYDLIKHLVLSEDDIDFIYHAHFHHNLPEEALKTAPPSLAVYADIVRYADWLASMERLDRKRIQDISTKLKPFCQITAVHISRPEGPSNYLLFDIAYKTYKEMGWNALIVLPDSLLLIAPKGTPYPKKKEVVQKFQKTLIRNSLSLQKPNPTNFASVLLAGESAKNPRLYFEVHEEYLKEALGDFDRAPSFFFKLLVEMLDNSGKLTTDIKKGYPVLNILKGLCGTRGIPIARKKWTEMGGTVTEPLKEMLKEIFGSISFIKVIPYKILEVEKSNTDLKKISADELFGILINVAEKLYPAVAQDPFGEELESLITMEEAIDFRQIAIKRFEKYKEYKSTQNPEHGICE
;
A
#
# COMPACT_ATOMS: atom_id res chain seq x y z
N MET A 1 -27.94 -15.01 7.30
CA MET A 1 -26.54 -14.67 7.59
C MET A 1 -26.36 -14.61 9.09
N LEU A 2 -25.28 -15.15 9.63
CA LEU A 2 -24.92 -15.03 11.04
C LEU A 2 -24.56 -13.59 11.41
N THR A 3 -24.95 -13.19 12.60
CA THR A 3 -24.48 -11.97 13.26
C THR A 3 -23.06 -12.15 13.79
N THR A 4 -22.35 -11.05 14.01
CA THR A 4 -20.99 -11.09 14.59
C THR A 4 -20.96 -11.76 15.96
N GLU A 5 -22.00 -11.62 16.77
CA GLU A 5 -22.08 -12.26 18.09
C GLU A 5 -22.27 -13.78 17.99
N GLU A 6 -23.10 -14.25 17.05
CA GLU A 6 -23.24 -15.68 16.79
C GLU A 6 -21.92 -16.31 16.29
N VAL A 7 -21.20 -15.61 15.40
CA VAL A 7 -19.89 -16.06 14.91
C VAL A 7 -18.89 -16.18 16.07
N LYS A 8 -18.84 -15.17 16.95
CA LYS A 8 -17.98 -15.21 18.14
C LYS A 8 -18.36 -16.35 19.07
N ALA A 9 -19.65 -16.60 19.28
CA ALA A 9 -20.12 -17.69 20.13
C ALA A 9 -19.66 -19.06 19.61
N ILE A 10 -19.73 -19.29 18.29
CA ILE A 10 -19.27 -20.55 17.67
C ILE A 10 -17.74 -20.67 17.72
N LEU A 11 -17.00 -19.58 17.57
CA LEU A 11 -15.53 -19.63 17.55
C LEU A 11 -14.89 -19.68 18.94
N LYS A 12 -15.55 -19.15 19.98
CA LYS A 12 -15.00 -19.04 21.33
C LYS A 12 -14.47 -20.39 21.89
N PRO A 13 -15.15 -21.54 21.72
CA PRO A 13 -14.61 -22.82 22.15
C PRO A 13 -13.29 -23.23 21.49
N GLN A 14 -12.96 -22.65 20.34
CA GLN A 14 -11.76 -22.96 19.56
C GLN A 14 -10.54 -22.10 19.98
N PHE A 15 -10.72 -21.15 20.91
CA PHE A 15 -9.66 -20.26 21.35
C PHE A 15 -8.59 -21.01 22.15
N GLY A 16 -7.32 -20.71 21.87
CA GLY A 16 -6.18 -21.39 22.49
C GLY A 16 -5.83 -22.75 21.86
N LEU A 17 -6.59 -23.20 20.87
CA LEU A 17 -6.34 -24.47 20.17
C LEU A 17 -5.63 -24.23 18.84
N LEU A 18 -4.82 -25.20 18.43
CA LEU A 18 -4.10 -25.21 17.16
C LEU A 18 -4.98 -25.80 16.04
N GLY A 19 -4.93 -25.15 14.87
CA GLY A 19 -5.55 -25.61 13.62
C GLY A 19 -4.54 -26.26 12.67
N LYS A 20 -3.27 -25.82 12.71
CA LYS A 20 -2.14 -26.42 12.00
C LYS A 20 -0.90 -26.42 12.90
N GLY A 21 -0.15 -27.51 12.85
CA GLY A 21 1.11 -27.69 13.58
C GLY A 21 2.32 -27.36 12.72
N GLY A 22 3.43 -26.98 13.36
CA GLY A 22 4.70 -26.72 12.69
C GLY A 22 5.65 -25.90 13.55
N GLU A 23 6.94 -26.22 13.47
CA GLU A 23 8.03 -25.62 14.27
C GLU A 23 8.17 -24.10 14.07
N PHE A 24 7.59 -23.55 12.99
CA PHE A 24 7.70 -22.12 12.64
C PHE A 24 6.39 -21.43 12.22
N LYS A 25 5.23 -22.11 12.20
CA LYS A 25 3.92 -21.54 11.80
C LYS A 25 2.74 -22.29 12.43
N ALA A 26 2.58 -22.17 13.74
CA ALA A 26 1.36 -22.59 14.41
C ALA A 26 0.20 -21.64 14.03
N GLU A 27 -0.86 -22.16 13.42
CA GLU A 27 -2.08 -21.40 13.10
C GLU A 27 -3.15 -21.68 14.15
N PRO A 28 -3.72 -20.66 14.83
CA PRO A 28 -4.83 -20.88 15.75
C PRO A 28 -6.08 -21.40 15.02
N LEU A 29 -6.74 -22.40 15.58
CA LEU A 29 -7.89 -23.07 14.98
C LEU A 29 -9.01 -22.08 14.61
N TRP A 30 -9.31 -21.15 15.52
CA TRP A 30 -10.34 -20.15 15.30
C TRP A 30 -10.02 -19.17 14.16
N VAL A 31 -8.74 -18.90 13.87
CA VAL A 31 -8.32 -18.00 12.77
C VAL A 31 -8.60 -18.66 11.43
N HIS A 32 -8.26 -19.95 11.29
CA HIS A 32 -8.58 -20.73 10.09
C HIS A 32 -10.10 -20.79 9.87
N ALA A 33 -10.86 -21.15 10.91
CA ALA A 33 -12.32 -21.23 10.83
C ALA A 33 -12.98 -19.88 10.50
N PHE A 34 -12.48 -18.77 11.08
CA PHE A 34 -12.97 -17.43 10.76
C PHE A 34 -12.65 -17.02 9.31
N THR A 35 -11.45 -17.34 8.83
CA THR A 35 -11.03 -17.06 7.45
C THR A 35 -11.90 -17.82 6.47
N LEU A 36 -12.13 -19.11 6.74
CA LEU A 36 -13.04 -19.96 5.98
C LEU A 36 -14.45 -19.36 5.89
N TRP A 37 -15.02 -18.98 7.03
CA TRP A 37 -16.33 -18.35 7.11
C TRP A 37 -16.41 -17.03 6.33
N SER A 38 -15.38 -16.18 6.47
CA SER A 38 -15.31 -14.89 5.75
C SER A 38 -15.31 -15.09 4.23
N ILE A 39 -14.64 -16.14 3.73
CA ILE A 39 -14.61 -16.47 2.30
C ILE A 39 -15.96 -17.04 1.85
N ALA A 40 -16.46 -18.06 2.55
CA ALA A 40 -17.72 -18.72 2.22
C ALA A 40 -18.90 -17.74 2.22
N SER A 41 -19.03 -16.93 3.27
CA SER A 41 -20.09 -15.92 3.39
C SER A 41 -20.07 -14.89 2.24
N LYS A 42 -18.91 -14.57 1.68
CA LYS A 42 -18.79 -13.69 0.51
C LYS A 42 -19.19 -14.40 -0.79
N ILE A 43 -18.78 -15.66 -0.98
CA ILE A 43 -19.14 -16.44 -2.17
C ILE A 43 -20.65 -16.71 -2.21
N ILE A 44 -21.22 -17.18 -1.10
CA ILE A 44 -22.63 -17.55 -0.97
C ILE A 44 -23.57 -16.40 -1.33
N LYS A 45 -23.20 -15.15 -1.02
CA LYS A 45 -23.99 -13.94 -1.37
C LYS A 45 -24.27 -13.79 -2.86
N PHE A 46 -23.40 -14.33 -3.72
CA PHE A 46 -23.57 -14.24 -5.18
C PHE A 46 -24.38 -15.40 -5.76
N ILE A 47 -24.68 -16.43 -4.98
CA ILE A 47 -25.38 -17.63 -5.45
C ILE A 47 -26.87 -17.51 -5.08
N PRO A 48 -27.76 -17.20 -6.04
CA PRO A 48 -29.15 -16.84 -5.75
C PRO A 48 -29.99 -18.03 -5.28
N ARG A 49 -29.52 -19.26 -5.48
CA ARG A 49 -30.26 -20.48 -5.12
C ARG A 49 -30.47 -20.63 -3.62
N PHE A 50 -29.53 -20.17 -2.79
CA PHE A 50 -29.60 -20.42 -1.36
C PHE A 50 -30.60 -19.51 -0.67
N ASP A 51 -31.53 -20.09 0.08
CA ASP A 51 -32.40 -19.34 0.99
C ASP A 51 -31.64 -18.89 2.26
N ASP A 52 -32.25 -18.01 3.05
CA ASP A 52 -31.57 -17.44 4.23
C ASP A 52 -31.24 -18.48 5.31
N ARG A 53 -32.01 -19.58 5.39
CA ARG A 53 -31.74 -20.69 6.31
C ARG A 53 -30.52 -21.48 5.82
N GLU A 54 -30.50 -21.90 4.56
CA GLU A 54 -29.37 -22.62 3.96
C GLU A 54 -28.08 -21.82 4.06
N ARG A 55 -28.11 -20.52 3.77
CA ARG A 55 -26.95 -19.62 3.93
C ARG A 55 -26.42 -19.64 5.36
N ARG A 56 -27.32 -19.50 6.34
CA ARG A 56 -26.95 -19.51 7.76
C ARG A 56 -26.36 -20.85 8.19
N LEU A 57 -26.94 -21.96 7.75
CA LEU A 57 -26.44 -23.30 8.09
C LEU A 57 -25.08 -23.59 7.44
N LEU A 58 -24.87 -23.19 6.18
CA LEU A 58 -23.57 -23.29 5.53
C LEU A 58 -22.49 -22.48 6.25
N GLU A 59 -22.83 -21.28 6.73
CA GLU A 59 -21.94 -20.46 7.55
C GLU A 59 -21.58 -21.12 8.89
N ILE A 60 -22.52 -21.84 9.51
CA ILE A 60 -22.23 -22.64 10.70
C ILE A 60 -21.31 -23.80 10.34
N THR A 61 -21.60 -24.53 9.24
CA THR A 61 -20.79 -25.66 8.78
C THR A 61 -19.33 -25.29 8.59
N VAL A 62 -19.03 -24.15 7.96
CA VAL A 62 -17.64 -23.70 7.78
C VAL A 62 -16.98 -23.35 9.12
N LEU A 63 -17.69 -22.67 10.03
CA LEU A 63 -17.13 -22.32 11.34
C LEU A 63 -16.78 -23.54 12.20
N ILE A 64 -17.45 -24.67 11.99
CA ILE A 64 -17.22 -25.90 12.75
C ILE A 64 -16.49 -26.99 11.97
N HIS A 65 -16.08 -26.76 10.71
CA HIS A 65 -15.61 -27.85 9.84
C HIS A 65 -14.43 -28.64 10.44
N ASP A 66 -13.63 -28.02 11.30
CA ASP A 66 -12.43 -28.60 11.89
C ASP A 66 -12.50 -28.83 13.41
N ILE A 67 -13.70 -28.82 14.02
CA ILE A 67 -13.84 -29.03 15.49
C ILE A 67 -13.28 -30.37 15.98
N GLY A 68 -13.13 -31.36 15.09
CA GLY A 68 -12.46 -32.63 15.39
C GLY A 68 -11.00 -32.43 15.83
N LYS A 69 -10.34 -31.34 15.41
CA LYS A 69 -8.99 -30.97 15.84
C LYS A 69 -8.93 -30.61 17.33
N MET A 70 -10.05 -30.32 17.98
CA MET A 70 -10.10 -29.91 19.39
C MET A 70 -9.85 -31.04 20.39
N THR A 71 -9.79 -32.29 19.95
CA THR A 71 -9.47 -33.41 20.85
C THR A 71 -8.04 -33.31 21.36
N GLU A 72 -7.81 -33.67 22.63
CA GLU A 72 -6.50 -33.66 23.29
C GLU A 72 -5.43 -34.34 22.41
N LYS A 73 -5.70 -35.57 21.96
CA LYS A 73 -4.82 -36.29 21.04
C LYS A 73 -4.45 -35.50 19.77
N ASN A 74 -5.40 -34.80 19.15
CA ASN A 74 -5.08 -34.01 17.95
C ASN A 74 -4.28 -32.76 18.30
N GLN A 75 -4.51 -32.15 19.45
CA GLN A 75 -3.71 -31.03 19.94
C GLN A 75 -2.27 -31.48 20.26
N ASP A 76 -2.08 -32.63 20.90
CA ASP A 76 -0.76 -33.21 21.14
C ASP A 76 0.01 -33.48 19.83
N ILE A 77 -0.71 -33.93 18.78
CA ILE A 77 -0.12 -34.11 17.44
C ILE A 77 0.25 -32.76 16.84
N LEU A 78 -0.63 -31.75 16.95
CA LEU A 78 -0.42 -30.43 16.36
C LEU A 78 0.65 -29.61 17.09
N SER A 79 0.82 -29.79 18.40
CA SER A 79 1.90 -29.20 19.19
C SER A 79 3.24 -29.90 18.98
N GLY A 80 3.23 -31.10 18.40
CA GLY A 80 4.43 -31.92 18.18
C GLY A 80 4.84 -32.75 19.39
N GLU A 81 3.98 -32.84 20.42
CA GLU A 81 4.21 -33.68 21.60
C GLU A 81 4.12 -35.17 21.29
N ILE A 82 3.28 -35.56 20.32
CA ILE A 82 3.18 -36.93 19.83
C ILE A 82 3.19 -36.99 18.30
N GLU A 83 3.78 -38.05 17.73
CA GLU A 83 3.70 -38.30 16.30
C GLU A 83 2.34 -38.90 15.91
N GLY A 84 1.79 -38.46 14.77
CA GLY A 84 0.56 -39.05 14.24
C GLY A 84 -0.10 -38.24 13.14
N ARG A 85 -1.20 -38.77 12.60
CA ARG A 85 -2.06 -38.07 11.65
C ARG A 85 -3.29 -37.53 12.37
N VAL A 86 -3.52 -36.23 12.25
CA VAL A 86 -4.70 -35.54 12.77
C VAL A 86 -5.97 -36.11 12.12
N ARG A 87 -6.86 -36.67 12.94
CA ARG A 87 -8.18 -37.15 12.50
C ARG A 87 -9.22 -36.10 12.83
N HIS A 88 -9.61 -35.33 11.84
CA HIS A 88 -10.49 -34.17 12.04
C HIS A 88 -11.90 -34.36 11.48
N THR A 89 -12.21 -35.41 10.72
CA THR A 89 -13.60 -35.68 10.29
C THR A 89 -14.49 -36.01 11.47
N GLN A 90 -15.69 -35.42 11.55
CA GLN A 90 -16.60 -35.64 12.68
C GLN A 90 -17.85 -36.44 12.30
N THR A 91 -18.36 -37.24 13.23
CA THR A 91 -19.68 -37.87 13.13
C THR A 91 -20.79 -36.87 13.48
N LYS A 92 -22.03 -37.18 13.11
CA LYS A 92 -23.20 -36.37 13.46
C LYS A 92 -23.31 -36.18 14.98
N GLU A 93 -23.05 -37.24 15.75
CA GLU A 93 -23.10 -37.23 17.22
C GLU A 93 -22.05 -36.31 17.81
N GLN A 94 -20.85 -36.26 17.22
CA GLN A 94 -19.78 -35.35 17.65
C GLN A 94 -20.14 -33.89 17.37
N ILE A 95 -20.72 -33.59 16.20
CA ILE A 95 -21.23 -32.25 15.87
C ILE A 95 -22.35 -31.86 16.84
N LYS A 96 -23.31 -32.75 17.08
CA LYS A 96 -24.39 -32.52 18.03
C LYS A 96 -23.87 -32.26 19.44
N LYS A 97 -22.93 -33.09 19.90
CA LYS A 97 -22.27 -32.94 21.20
C LYS A 97 -21.60 -31.57 21.33
N TYR A 98 -20.86 -31.13 20.30
CA TYR A 98 -20.26 -29.80 20.29
C TYR A 98 -21.30 -28.68 20.51
N PHE A 99 -22.43 -28.73 19.81
CA PHE A 99 -23.46 -27.70 20.01
C PHE A 99 -24.13 -27.77 21.39
N VAL A 100 -24.25 -28.95 21.99
CA VAL A 100 -24.81 -29.13 23.34
C VAL A 100 -23.84 -28.62 24.41
N ASP A 101 -22.57 -29.06 24.36
CA ASP A 101 -21.55 -28.76 25.38
C ASP A 101 -21.30 -27.25 25.53
N TYR A 102 -21.53 -26.48 24.46
CA TYR A 102 -21.32 -25.02 24.42
C TYR A 102 -22.62 -24.20 24.36
N ASP A 103 -23.78 -24.79 24.67
CA ASP A 103 -25.12 -24.15 24.67
C ASP A 103 -25.48 -23.43 23.35
N LEU A 104 -24.92 -23.92 22.24
CA LEU A 104 -25.11 -23.33 20.92
C LEU A 104 -26.45 -23.70 20.29
N ILE A 105 -27.05 -24.85 20.65
CA ILE A 105 -28.38 -25.24 20.13
C ILE A 105 -29.42 -24.17 20.48
N LYS A 106 -29.46 -23.76 21.76
CA LYS A 106 -30.41 -22.75 22.22
C LYS A 106 -30.06 -21.36 21.70
N HIS A 107 -28.77 -21.02 21.73
CA HIS A 107 -28.29 -19.71 21.28
C HIS A 107 -28.55 -19.46 19.79
N LEU A 108 -28.31 -20.48 18.95
CA LEU A 108 -28.49 -20.41 17.50
C LEU A 108 -29.88 -20.89 17.06
N VAL A 109 -30.74 -21.34 17.97
CA VAL A 109 -32.08 -21.87 17.69
C VAL A 109 -32.03 -22.96 16.62
N LEU A 110 -31.21 -24.00 16.85
CA LEU A 110 -31.03 -25.11 15.91
C LEU A 110 -32.02 -26.25 16.20
N SER A 111 -32.66 -26.74 15.14
CA SER A 111 -33.44 -27.98 15.13
C SER A 111 -32.59 -29.20 14.80
N GLU A 112 -33.11 -30.42 14.98
CA GLU A 112 -32.41 -31.64 14.57
C GLU A 112 -32.17 -31.69 13.05
N ASP A 113 -33.12 -31.19 12.25
CA ASP A 113 -32.98 -31.09 10.79
C ASP A 113 -31.86 -30.13 10.39
N ASP A 114 -31.60 -29.08 11.18
CA ASP A 114 -30.47 -28.17 10.97
C ASP A 114 -29.14 -28.88 11.24
N ILE A 115 -29.07 -29.71 12.29
CA ILE A 115 -27.89 -30.52 12.60
C ILE A 115 -27.62 -31.54 11.49
N ASP A 116 -28.67 -32.16 10.94
CA ASP A 116 -28.55 -33.06 9.78
C ASP A 116 -28.00 -32.36 8.55
N PHE A 117 -28.52 -31.16 8.24
CA PHE A 117 -28.00 -30.34 7.15
C PHE A 117 -26.51 -30.03 7.35
N ILE A 118 -26.14 -29.54 8.54
CA ILE A 118 -24.76 -29.17 8.88
C ILE A 118 -23.83 -30.38 8.75
N TYR A 119 -24.25 -31.54 9.25
CA TYR A 119 -23.50 -32.78 9.12
C TYR A 119 -23.32 -33.20 7.66
N HIS A 120 -24.37 -33.15 6.83
CA HIS A 120 -24.23 -33.52 5.42
C HIS A 120 -23.33 -32.55 4.66
N ALA A 121 -23.46 -31.24 4.85
CA ALA A 121 -22.56 -30.26 4.23
C ALA A 121 -21.10 -30.46 4.70
N HIS A 122 -20.90 -30.76 6.00
CA HIS A 122 -19.59 -31.11 6.55
C HIS A 122 -19.05 -32.44 5.98
N PHE A 123 -19.84 -33.49 5.88
CA PHE A 123 -19.34 -34.79 5.44
C PHE A 123 -18.89 -34.77 3.97
N HIS A 124 -19.66 -34.09 3.11
CA HIS A 124 -19.47 -34.16 1.67
C HIS A 124 -18.28 -33.33 1.16
N HIS A 125 -17.79 -32.31 1.88
CA HIS A 125 -16.61 -31.54 1.42
C HIS A 125 -15.32 -32.39 1.36
N ASN A 126 -15.26 -33.46 2.18
CA ASN A 126 -14.17 -34.42 2.25
C ASN A 126 -14.23 -35.55 1.23
N LEU A 127 -15.34 -35.67 0.46
CA LEU A 127 -15.49 -36.72 -0.54
C LEU A 127 -14.74 -36.37 -1.84
N PRO A 128 -14.15 -37.36 -2.54
CA PRO A 128 -13.57 -37.17 -3.87
C PRO A 128 -14.59 -36.57 -4.86
N GLU A 129 -14.13 -35.84 -5.89
CA GLU A 129 -15.02 -35.24 -6.89
C GLU A 129 -15.91 -36.30 -7.57
N GLU A 130 -15.40 -37.51 -7.76
CA GLU A 130 -16.12 -38.66 -8.32
C GLU A 130 -17.29 -39.09 -7.44
N ALA A 131 -17.10 -39.09 -6.12
CA ALA A 131 -18.14 -39.45 -5.16
C ALA A 131 -19.20 -38.34 -5.00
N LEU A 132 -18.86 -37.09 -5.31
CA LEU A 132 -19.83 -35.99 -5.34
C LEU A 132 -20.69 -35.97 -6.60
N LYS A 133 -20.21 -36.50 -7.72
CA LYS A 133 -20.99 -36.62 -8.95
C LYS A 133 -22.23 -37.51 -8.77
N THR A 134 -22.21 -38.42 -7.79
CA THR A 134 -23.32 -39.32 -7.46
C THR A 134 -24.17 -38.81 -6.30
N ALA A 135 -23.79 -37.71 -5.65
CA ALA A 135 -24.57 -37.08 -4.59
C ALA A 135 -25.74 -36.26 -5.17
N PRO A 136 -26.82 -36.04 -4.38
CA PRO A 136 -27.86 -35.07 -4.74
C PRO A 136 -27.26 -33.71 -5.13
N PRO A 137 -27.71 -33.07 -6.21
CA PRO A 137 -27.12 -31.82 -6.71
C PRO A 137 -27.06 -30.68 -5.68
N SER A 138 -27.98 -30.64 -4.72
CA SER A 138 -27.94 -29.68 -3.60
C SER A 138 -26.72 -29.90 -2.70
N LEU A 139 -26.48 -31.16 -2.28
CA LEU A 139 -25.38 -31.53 -1.39
C LEU A 139 -24.01 -31.32 -2.04
N ALA A 140 -23.89 -31.60 -3.35
CA ALA A 140 -22.67 -31.35 -4.10
C ALA A 140 -22.30 -29.86 -4.10
N VAL A 141 -23.28 -28.98 -4.28
CA VAL A 141 -23.07 -27.52 -4.25
C VAL A 141 -22.67 -27.04 -2.86
N TYR A 142 -23.32 -27.53 -1.79
CA TYR A 142 -22.93 -27.19 -0.41
C TYR A 142 -21.49 -27.59 -0.10
N ALA A 143 -21.11 -28.82 -0.48
CA ALA A 143 -19.76 -29.33 -0.31
C ALA A 143 -18.70 -28.50 -1.05
N ASP A 144 -19.01 -28.08 -2.27
CA ASP A 144 -18.13 -27.26 -3.08
C ASP A 144 -17.88 -25.88 -2.47
N ILE A 145 -18.88 -25.25 -1.85
CA ILE A 145 -18.67 -23.98 -1.15
C ILE A 145 -17.71 -24.12 0.03
N VAL A 146 -17.92 -25.14 0.87
CA VAL A 146 -17.04 -25.41 2.02
C VAL A 146 -15.62 -25.69 1.52
N ARG A 147 -15.49 -26.50 0.46
CA ARG A 147 -14.20 -26.87 -0.13
C ARG A 147 -13.46 -25.69 -0.77
N TYR A 148 -14.15 -24.85 -1.54
CA TYR A 148 -13.51 -23.69 -2.15
C TYR A 148 -13.02 -22.73 -1.08
N ALA A 149 -13.83 -22.52 -0.03
CA ALA A 149 -13.40 -21.73 1.10
C ALA A 149 -12.16 -22.33 1.76
N ASP A 150 -12.10 -23.66 1.95
CA ASP A 150 -11.03 -24.33 2.70
C ASP A 150 -9.71 -24.32 1.93
N TRP A 151 -9.81 -24.56 0.63
CA TRP A 151 -8.68 -24.42 -0.27
C TRP A 151 -8.13 -22.99 -0.24
N LEU A 152 -8.99 -21.97 -0.31
CA LEU A 152 -8.56 -20.57 -0.29
C LEU A 152 -8.00 -20.15 1.08
N ALA A 153 -8.62 -20.57 2.18
CA ALA A 153 -8.17 -20.27 3.55
C ALA A 153 -6.83 -20.92 3.87
N SER A 154 -6.55 -22.09 3.28
CA SER A 154 -5.32 -22.83 3.50
C SER A 154 -4.15 -22.40 2.61
N MET A 155 -4.34 -21.41 1.72
CA MET A 155 -3.26 -20.93 0.85
C MET A 155 -2.27 -20.06 1.63
N GLU A 156 -0.98 -20.44 1.62
CA GLU A 156 0.09 -19.59 2.13
C GLU A 156 0.57 -18.53 1.12
N ARG A 157 0.40 -18.82 -0.17
CA ARG A 157 0.78 -17.98 -1.32
C ARG A 157 -0.21 -18.18 -2.45
N LEU A 158 -0.19 -17.29 -3.44
CA LEU A 158 -1.06 -17.40 -4.60
C LEU A 158 -0.81 -18.66 -5.44
N ASP A 159 -1.80 -19.55 -5.49
CA ASP A 159 -1.92 -20.67 -6.43
C ASP A 159 -2.90 -20.26 -7.55
N ARG A 160 -2.35 -19.73 -8.64
CA ARG A 160 -3.14 -19.27 -9.79
C ARG A 160 -4.00 -20.37 -10.42
N LYS A 161 -3.54 -21.62 -10.39
CA LYS A 161 -4.30 -22.75 -10.95
C LYS A 161 -5.55 -22.98 -10.11
N ARG A 162 -5.40 -23.03 -8.78
CA ARG A 162 -6.53 -23.15 -7.84
C ARG A 162 -7.55 -22.02 -8.02
N ILE A 163 -7.07 -20.78 -8.13
CA ILE A 163 -7.95 -19.62 -8.32
C ILE A 163 -8.69 -19.71 -9.66
N GLN A 164 -8.00 -20.10 -10.73
CA GLN A 164 -8.63 -20.27 -12.04
C GLN A 164 -9.69 -21.37 -12.04
N ASP A 165 -9.42 -22.50 -11.37
CA ASP A 165 -10.36 -23.62 -11.25
C ASP A 165 -11.63 -23.18 -10.50
N ILE A 166 -11.48 -22.52 -9.34
CA ILE A 166 -12.61 -22.00 -8.55
C ILE A 166 -13.36 -20.92 -9.33
N SER A 167 -12.64 -19.96 -9.94
CA SER A 167 -13.22 -18.87 -10.73
C SER A 167 -14.03 -19.40 -11.91
N THR A 168 -13.58 -20.45 -12.57
CA THR A 168 -14.29 -21.10 -13.68
C THR A 168 -15.61 -21.70 -13.21
N LYS A 169 -15.62 -22.39 -12.07
CA LYS A 169 -16.84 -22.99 -11.48
C LYS A 169 -17.84 -21.92 -10.99
N LEU A 170 -17.34 -20.78 -10.50
CA LEU A 170 -18.17 -19.67 -10.00
C LEU A 170 -18.57 -18.61 -11.05
N LYS A 171 -17.98 -18.68 -12.26
CA LYS A 171 -18.20 -17.73 -13.38
C LYS A 171 -19.66 -17.38 -13.68
N PRO A 172 -20.66 -18.27 -13.53
CA PRO A 172 -22.06 -17.91 -13.73
C PRO A 172 -22.58 -16.86 -12.73
N PHE A 173 -22.02 -16.83 -11.51
CA PHE A 173 -22.55 -16.08 -10.37
C PHE A 173 -21.70 -14.86 -10.03
N CYS A 174 -20.37 -15.01 -10.07
CA CYS A 174 -19.42 -13.98 -9.72
C CYS A 174 -18.13 -14.15 -10.52
N GLN A 175 -17.20 -13.22 -10.32
CA GLN A 175 -15.84 -13.31 -10.84
C GLN A 175 -14.85 -13.08 -9.71
N ILE A 176 -13.74 -13.81 -9.75
CA ILE A 176 -12.64 -13.73 -8.79
C ILE A 176 -11.39 -13.29 -9.55
N THR A 177 -10.64 -12.38 -8.94
CA THR A 177 -9.34 -11.92 -9.44
C THR A 177 -8.31 -11.85 -8.30
N ALA A 178 -7.05 -11.65 -8.66
CA ALA A 178 -5.95 -11.49 -7.72
C ALA A 178 -5.00 -10.37 -8.16
N VAL A 179 -4.64 -9.52 -7.20
CA VAL A 179 -3.46 -8.65 -7.28
C VAL A 179 -2.31 -9.38 -6.61
N HIS A 180 -1.23 -9.62 -7.33
CA HIS A 180 -0.07 -10.38 -6.85
C HIS A 180 1.19 -9.52 -6.90
N ILE A 181 2.01 -9.62 -5.86
CA ILE A 181 3.29 -8.92 -5.77
C ILE A 181 4.40 -9.97 -5.75
N SER A 182 5.27 -9.93 -6.76
CA SER A 182 6.35 -10.91 -6.94
C SER A 182 7.56 -10.62 -6.05
N ARG A 183 7.34 -10.47 -4.73
CA ARG A 183 8.41 -10.28 -3.74
C ARG A 183 7.95 -10.72 -2.35
N PRO A 184 8.87 -10.90 -1.38
CA PRO A 184 8.51 -11.22 0.01
C PRO A 184 7.57 -10.21 0.67
N GLU A 185 6.88 -10.64 1.71
CA GLU A 185 5.99 -9.80 2.50
C GLU A 185 6.74 -8.61 3.14
N GLY A 186 6.11 -7.45 3.18
CA GLY A 186 6.64 -6.27 3.87
C GLY A 186 5.68 -5.09 3.89
N PRO A 187 6.00 -3.99 4.60
CA PRO A 187 5.10 -2.85 4.78
C PRO A 187 4.61 -2.22 3.45
N SER A 188 5.45 -2.21 2.42
CA SER A 188 5.05 -1.70 1.11
C SER A 188 4.07 -2.63 0.37
N ASN A 189 4.04 -3.94 0.66
CA ASN A 189 3.02 -4.85 0.13
C ASN A 189 1.65 -4.44 0.66
N TYR A 190 1.55 -4.21 1.98
CA TYR A 190 0.31 -3.79 2.62
C TYR A 190 -0.19 -2.43 2.13
N LEU A 191 0.70 -1.45 1.95
CA LEU A 191 0.34 -0.17 1.33
C LEU A 191 -0.19 -0.37 -0.10
N LEU A 192 0.43 -1.25 -0.87
CA LEU A 192 -0.02 -1.55 -2.23
C LEU A 192 -1.37 -2.25 -2.24
N PHE A 193 -1.58 -3.23 -1.36
CA PHE A 193 -2.87 -3.91 -1.22
C PHE A 193 -3.98 -2.97 -0.75
N ASP A 194 -3.69 -2.03 0.15
CA ASP A 194 -4.67 -1.02 0.57
C ASP A 194 -5.08 -0.12 -0.61
N ILE A 195 -4.11 0.35 -1.41
CA ILE A 195 -4.37 1.19 -2.59
C ILE A 195 -5.11 0.42 -3.67
N ALA A 196 -4.67 -0.82 -3.95
CA ALA A 196 -5.36 -1.70 -4.87
C ALA A 196 -6.79 -1.95 -4.40
N TYR A 197 -6.97 -2.41 -3.16
CA TYR A 197 -8.30 -2.68 -2.59
C TYR A 197 -9.22 -1.47 -2.68
N LYS A 198 -8.77 -0.26 -2.31
CA LYS A 198 -9.58 0.96 -2.43
C LYS A 198 -10.01 1.21 -3.87
N THR A 199 -9.09 1.09 -4.82
CA THR A 199 -9.38 1.29 -6.26
C THR A 199 -10.37 0.24 -6.78
N TYR A 200 -10.19 -1.03 -6.43
CA TYR A 200 -11.11 -2.11 -6.80
C TYR A 200 -12.48 -1.94 -6.12
N LYS A 201 -12.51 -1.53 -4.85
CA LYS A 201 -13.74 -1.34 -4.08
C LYS A 201 -14.63 -0.25 -4.66
N GLU A 202 -14.04 0.85 -5.12
CA GLU A 202 -14.75 1.92 -5.85
C GLU A 202 -15.47 1.39 -7.11
N MET A 203 -14.95 0.31 -7.71
CA MET A 203 -15.52 -0.32 -8.89
C MET A 203 -16.47 -1.49 -8.56
N GLY A 204 -16.78 -1.75 -7.29
CA GLY A 204 -17.74 -2.78 -6.86
C GLY A 204 -17.13 -4.12 -6.45
N TRP A 205 -15.81 -4.19 -6.31
CA TRP A 205 -15.12 -5.39 -5.82
C TRP A 205 -15.05 -5.43 -4.30
N ASN A 206 -14.95 -6.62 -3.73
CA ASN A 206 -14.72 -6.84 -2.32
C ASN A 206 -13.52 -7.75 -2.09
N ALA A 207 -12.77 -7.50 -1.02
CA ALA A 207 -11.67 -8.38 -0.61
C ALA A 207 -12.23 -9.75 -0.23
N LEU A 208 -11.76 -10.80 -0.89
CA LEU A 208 -12.08 -12.19 -0.57
C LEU A 208 -11.17 -12.67 0.55
N ILE A 209 -9.85 -12.63 0.32
CA ILE A 209 -8.78 -12.97 1.27
C ILE A 209 -7.53 -12.12 0.97
N VAL A 210 -6.76 -11.81 2.01
CA VAL A 210 -5.43 -11.19 1.90
C VAL A 210 -4.39 -12.24 2.28
N LEU A 211 -3.45 -12.50 1.39
CA LEU A 211 -2.29 -13.37 1.55
C LEU A 211 -1.02 -12.51 1.65
N PRO A 212 0.11 -13.07 2.14
CA PRO A 212 1.38 -12.33 2.24
C PRO A 212 1.85 -11.67 0.92
N ASP A 213 1.58 -12.33 -0.20
CA ASP A 213 2.01 -11.91 -1.54
C ASP A 213 0.86 -11.50 -2.47
N SER A 214 -0.40 -11.61 -2.01
CA SER A 214 -1.55 -11.34 -2.89
C SER A 214 -2.81 -10.88 -2.18
N LEU A 215 -3.64 -10.14 -2.92
CA LEU A 215 -4.98 -9.73 -2.54
C LEU A 215 -5.96 -10.38 -3.52
N LEU A 216 -6.80 -11.29 -3.03
CA LEU A 216 -7.85 -11.90 -3.82
C LEU A 216 -9.14 -11.10 -3.65
N LEU A 217 -9.84 -10.88 -4.75
CA LEU A 217 -11.01 -10.02 -4.83
C LEU A 217 -12.16 -10.77 -5.52
N ILE A 218 -13.39 -10.46 -5.11
CA ILE A 218 -14.62 -11.03 -5.65
C ILE A 218 -15.62 -9.91 -6.00
N ALA A 219 -16.32 -10.07 -7.11
CA ALA A 219 -17.34 -9.11 -7.54
C ALA A 219 -18.46 -9.80 -8.35
N PRO A 220 -19.61 -9.13 -8.56
CA PRO A 220 -20.59 -9.56 -9.55
C PRO A 220 -19.95 -9.78 -10.92
N LYS A 221 -20.51 -10.72 -11.68
CA LYS A 221 -20.08 -10.96 -13.06
C LYS A 221 -20.18 -9.68 -13.90
N GLY A 222 -19.13 -9.39 -14.67
CA GLY A 222 -19.09 -8.21 -15.56
C GLY A 222 -18.62 -6.93 -14.89
N THR A 223 -18.22 -6.97 -13.62
CA THR A 223 -17.62 -5.82 -12.94
C THR A 223 -16.31 -5.43 -13.65
N PRO A 224 -16.08 -4.15 -13.96
CA PRO A 224 -14.87 -3.71 -14.66
C PRO A 224 -13.63 -3.85 -13.78
N TYR A 225 -12.47 -4.02 -14.42
CA TYR A 225 -11.16 -4.05 -13.76
C TYR A 225 -10.52 -2.66 -13.80
N PRO A 226 -9.80 -2.26 -12.73
CA PRO A 226 -9.00 -1.05 -12.75
C PRO A 226 -7.80 -1.20 -13.69
N LYS A 227 -7.30 -0.07 -14.19
CA LYS A 227 -6.06 -0.07 -14.99
C LYS A 227 -4.87 -0.20 -14.07
N LYS A 228 -3.98 -1.17 -14.35
CA LYS A 228 -2.75 -1.39 -13.60
C LYS A 228 -1.92 -0.12 -13.42
N LYS A 229 -1.72 0.65 -14.50
CA LYS A 229 -0.98 1.92 -14.45
C LYS A 229 -1.54 2.91 -13.43
N GLU A 230 -2.86 2.97 -13.28
CA GLU A 230 -3.51 3.87 -12.33
C GLU A 230 -3.20 3.46 -10.89
N VAL A 231 -3.28 2.15 -10.60
CA VAL A 231 -2.95 1.60 -9.27
C VAL A 231 -1.48 1.88 -8.93
N VAL A 232 -0.57 1.64 -9.87
CA VAL A 232 0.87 1.90 -9.67
C VAL A 232 1.15 3.38 -9.45
N GLN A 233 0.57 4.27 -10.25
CA GLN A 233 0.74 5.72 -10.09
C GLN A 233 0.19 6.22 -8.75
N LYS A 234 -0.99 5.73 -8.32
CA LYS A 234 -1.55 6.03 -6.99
C LYS A 234 -0.62 5.57 -5.88
N PHE A 235 -0.04 4.37 -6.01
CA PHE A 235 0.94 3.84 -5.06
C PHE A 235 2.20 4.70 -4.97
N GLN A 236 2.84 5.01 -6.11
CA GLN A 236 4.03 5.85 -6.17
C GLN A 236 3.78 7.23 -5.56
N LYS A 237 2.69 7.89 -5.98
CA LYS A 237 2.33 9.21 -5.46
C LYS A 237 2.14 9.18 -3.95
N THR A 238 1.50 8.14 -3.42
CA THR A 238 1.29 7.98 -1.97
C THR A 238 2.61 7.75 -1.25
N LEU A 239 3.48 6.87 -1.77
CA LEU A 239 4.78 6.59 -1.18
C LEU A 239 5.66 7.85 -1.14
N ILE A 240 5.72 8.60 -2.25
CA ILE A 240 6.50 9.84 -2.34
C ILE A 240 5.92 10.89 -1.38
N ARG A 241 4.60 11.10 -1.36
CA ARG A 241 3.99 12.07 -0.42
C ARG A 241 4.27 11.71 1.04
N ASN A 242 4.16 10.44 1.40
CA ASN A 242 4.48 9.98 2.76
C ASN A 242 5.96 10.21 3.08
N SER A 243 6.88 9.89 2.16
CA SER A 243 8.31 10.18 2.31
C SER A 243 8.59 11.68 2.51
N LEU A 244 7.97 12.54 1.69
CA LEU A 244 8.10 13.99 1.79
C LEU A 244 7.53 14.54 3.09
N SER A 245 6.44 13.97 3.61
CA SER A 245 5.83 14.39 4.89
C SER A 245 6.79 14.22 6.07
N LEU A 246 7.71 13.24 6.00
CA LEU A 246 8.74 13.01 7.01
C LEU A 246 9.89 14.03 6.92
N GLN A 247 10.05 14.71 5.79
CA GLN A 247 11.09 15.73 5.56
C GLN A 247 10.62 17.13 6.00
N LYS A 248 10.37 17.31 7.30
CA LYS A 248 9.84 18.58 7.83
C LYS A 248 10.74 19.78 7.46
N PRO A 249 10.19 20.87 6.90
CA PRO A 249 11.02 22.00 6.49
C PRO A 249 11.60 22.73 7.71
N ASN A 250 12.92 22.82 7.79
CA ASN A 250 13.59 23.49 8.90
C ASN A 250 14.93 24.12 8.48
N PRO A 251 14.93 25.38 7.99
CA PRO A 251 16.15 26.08 7.59
C PRO A 251 16.86 26.75 8.79
N THR A 252 16.70 26.25 10.02
CA THR A 252 17.39 26.80 11.22
C THR A 252 18.89 26.93 11.03
N ASN A 253 19.50 26.02 10.25
CA ASN A 253 20.83 26.21 9.70
C ASN A 253 20.75 26.49 8.19
N PHE A 254 20.93 27.74 7.79
CA PHE A 254 20.89 28.11 6.36
C PHE A 254 21.98 27.41 5.51
N ALA A 255 23.04 26.89 6.15
CA ALA A 255 24.09 26.13 5.49
C ALA A 255 23.83 24.61 5.41
N SER A 256 22.83 24.06 6.11
CA SER A 256 22.46 22.63 5.95
C SER A 256 21.56 22.44 4.73
N VAL A 257 21.69 21.31 4.03
CA VAL A 257 20.81 21.00 2.88
C VAL A 257 19.37 20.82 3.35
N LEU A 258 18.42 21.49 2.70
CA LEU A 258 16.99 21.38 3.01
C LEU A 258 16.26 20.46 2.02
N LEU A 259 16.51 20.64 0.72
CA LEU A 259 16.00 19.82 -0.38
C LEU A 259 17.02 18.74 -0.72
N ALA A 260 16.77 17.53 -0.24
CA ALA A 260 17.60 16.34 -0.47
C ALA A 260 16.74 15.12 -0.80
N GLY A 261 17.29 14.17 -1.57
CA GLY A 261 16.56 12.96 -1.97
C GLY A 261 15.26 13.30 -2.70
N GLU A 262 14.12 12.82 -2.21
CA GLU A 262 12.83 13.02 -2.87
C GLU A 262 12.37 14.48 -2.95
N SER A 263 12.70 15.34 -1.98
CA SER A 263 12.33 16.77 -2.05
C SER A 263 13.17 17.54 -3.08
N ALA A 264 14.38 17.07 -3.39
CA ALA A 264 15.20 17.60 -4.48
C ALA A 264 14.70 17.14 -5.86
N LYS A 265 14.16 15.93 -5.96
CA LYS A 265 13.58 15.38 -7.20
C LYS A 265 12.19 15.96 -7.49
N ASN A 266 11.39 16.15 -6.44
CA ASN A 266 9.97 16.53 -6.52
C ASN A 266 9.65 17.78 -5.66
N PRO A 267 10.31 18.94 -5.88
CA PRO A 267 10.16 20.12 -5.01
C PRO A 267 8.74 20.71 -5.02
N ARG A 268 8.02 20.63 -6.14
CA ARG A 268 6.60 21.04 -6.20
C ARG A 268 5.76 20.22 -5.23
N LEU A 269 5.89 18.89 -5.29
CA LEU A 269 5.12 18.00 -4.42
C LEU A 269 5.51 18.19 -2.95
N TYR A 270 6.78 18.49 -2.69
CA TYR A 270 7.25 18.86 -1.35
C TYR A 270 6.51 20.09 -0.82
N PHE A 271 6.36 21.13 -1.64
CA PHE A 271 5.60 22.33 -1.26
C PHE A 271 4.11 22.05 -1.04
N GLU A 272 3.49 21.23 -1.88
CA GLU A 272 2.08 20.81 -1.69
C GLU A 272 1.87 20.00 -0.40
N VAL A 273 2.85 19.18 0.01
CA VAL A 273 2.76 18.38 1.24
C VAL A 273 2.90 19.26 2.49
N HIS A 274 3.67 20.35 2.41
CA HIS A 274 3.97 21.24 3.53
C HIS A 274 3.34 22.64 3.36
N GLU A 275 2.27 22.76 2.57
CA GLU A 275 1.72 24.05 2.15
C GLU A 275 1.39 24.97 3.34
N GLU A 276 0.59 24.47 4.29
CA GLU A 276 0.16 25.26 5.45
C GLU A 276 1.34 25.77 6.27
N TYR A 277 2.29 24.88 6.58
CA TYR A 277 3.48 25.22 7.35
C TYR A 277 4.40 26.21 6.62
N LEU A 278 4.57 26.05 5.31
CA LEU A 278 5.40 26.94 4.51
C LEU A 278 4.77 28.33 4.38
N LYS A 279 3.45 28.42 4.16
CA LYS A 279 2.73 29.69 4.12
C LYS A 279 2.81 30.42 5.46
N GLU A 280 2.64 29.70 6.57
CA GLU A 280 2.81 30.27 7.92
C GLU A 280 4.23 30.82 8.12
N ALA A 281 5.26 30.05 7.76
CA ALA A 281 6.64 30.47 7.88
C ALA A 281 7.01 31.64 6.94
N LEU A 282 6.41 31.72 5.75
CA LEU A 282 6.59 32.82 4.81
C LEU A 282 5.83 34.10 5.22
N GLY A 283 4.79 33.98 6.04
CA GLY A 283 4.07 35.12 6.62
C GLY A 283 4.76 35.76 7.83
N ASP A 284 5.71 35.06 8.43
CA ASP A 284 6.50 35.55 9.55
C ASP A 284 7.83 36.14 9.05
N PHE A 285 8.02 37.46 9.18
CA PHE A 285 9.24 38.15 8.73
C PHE A 285 10.52 37.62 9.38
N ASP A 286 10.44 37.00 10.57
CA ASP A 286 11.59 36.38 11.19
C ASP A 286 12.00 35.06 10.53
N ARG A 287 11.08 34.36 9.88
CA ARG A 287 11.31 33.05 9.24
C ARG A 287 11.39 33.15 7.72
N ALA A 288 10.58 34.00 7.10
CA ALA A 288 10.40 34.10 5.67
C ALA A 288 11.71 34.23 4.87
N PRO A 289 12.69 35.07 5.28
CA PRO A 289 13.97 35.19 4.56
C PRO A 289 14.72 33.86 4.46
N SER A 290 14.81 33.13 5.57
CA SER A 290 15.50 31.84 5.62
C SER A 290 14.77 30.80 4.76
N PHE A 291 13.45 30.72 4.85
CA PHE A 291 12.66 29.76 4.07
C PHE A 291 12.70 30.08 2.58
N PHE A 292 12.37 31.30 2.19
CA PHE A 292 12.28 31.71 0.80
C PHE A 292 13.61 31.59 0.07
N PHE A 293 14.69 32.18 0.63
CA PHE A 293 15.99 32.13 -0.03
C PHE A 293 16.57 30.73 -0.08
N LYS A 294 16.40 29.93 0.98
CA LYS A 294 16.95 28.57 1.02
C LYS A 294 16.32 27.69 -0.06
N LEU A 295 14.98 27.68 -0.11
CA LEU A 295 14.23 26.90 -1.09
C LEU A 295 14.54 27.34 -2.53
N LEU A 296 14.57 28.66 -2.78
CA LEU A 296 14.88 29.20 -4.10
C LEU A 296 16.30 28.81 -4.56
N VAL A 297 17.31 29.02 -3.71
CA VAL A 297 18.70 28.74 -4.06
C VAL A 297 18.91 27.25 -4.29
N GLU A 298 18.37 26.38 -3.45
CA GLU A 298 18.55 24.94 -3.60
C GLU A 298 17.82 24.38 -4.83
N MET A 299 16.62 24.86 -5.16
CA MET A 299 15.97 24.47 -6.43
C MET A 299 16.80 24.88 -7.66
N LEU A 300 17.36 26.10 -7.66
CA LEU A 300 18.19 26.60 -8.76
C LEU A 300 19.52 25.84 -8.88
N ASP A 301 20.09 25.44 -7.74
CA ASP A 301 21.35 24.69 -7.68
C ASP A 301 21.14 23.22 -8.08
N ASN A 302 20.13 22.54 -7.51
CA ASN A 302 19.79 21.14 -7.80
C ASN A 302 19.37 20.94 -9.27
N SER A 303 18.74 21.94 -9.90
CA SER A 303 18.38 21.90 -11.33
C SER A 303 19.57 22.19 -12.27
N GLY A 304 20.75 22.52 -11.72
CA GLY A 304 21.92 22.92 -12.50
C GLY A 304 21.79 24.27 -13.21
N LYS A 305 20.71 25.03 -12.95
CA LYS A 305 20.45 26.32 -13.61
C LYS A 305 21.20 27.49 -12.96
N LEU A 306 21.80 27.30 -11.78
CA LEU A 306 22.63 28.31 -11.13
C LEU A 306 24.04 28.40 -11.73
N THR A 307 24.12 28.72 -13.03
CA THR A 307 25.37 28.81 -13.80
C THR A 307 26.19 30.05 -13.46
N THR A 308 27.45 30.09 -13.88
CA THR A 308 28.35 31.23 -13.69
C THR A 308 27.79 32.53 -14.27
N ASP A 309 27.15 32.48 -15.43
CA ASP A 309 26.56 33.66 -16.08
C ASP A 309 25.37 34.21 -15.28
N ILE A 310 24.55 33.32 -14.71
CA ILE A 310 23.45 33.73 -13.84
C ILE A 310 23.98 34.32 -12.54
N LYS A 311 25.02 33.73 -11.94
CA LYS A 311 25.69 34.30 -10.75
C LYS A 311 26.29 35.69 -11.01
N LYS A 312 26.75 35.97 -12.24
CA LYS A 312 27.25 37.30 -12.65
C LYS A 312 26.11 38.29 -12.87
N GLY A 313 25.02 37.86 -13.52
CA GLY A 313 23.86 38.71 -13.78
C GLY A 313 22.99 39.01 -12.55
N TYR A 314 23.05 38.16 -11.52
CA TYR A 314 22.28 38.27 -10.28
C TYR A 314 23.21 38.20 -9.05
N PRO A 315 23.91 39.30 -8.70
CA PRO A 315 24.91 39.31 -7.63
C PRO A 315 24.35 38.90 -6.25
N VAL A 316 23.11 39.29 -5.94
CA VAL A 316 22.46 38.92 -4.67
C VAL A 316 22.26 37.41 -4.59
N LEU A 317 21.83 36.76 -5.67
CA LEU A 317 21.69 35.32 -5.72
C LEU A 317 23.03 34.59 -5.52
N ASN A 318 24.13 35.16 -6.03
CA ASN A 318 25.48 34.64 -5.79
C ASN A 318 25.90 34.77 -4.31
N ILE A 319 25.52 35.88 -3.65
CA ILE A 319 25.72 36.06 -2.20
C ILE A 319 24.93 35.00 -1.44
N LEU A 320 23.63 34.85 -1.72
CA LEU A 320 22.76 33.86 -1.07
C LEU A 320 23.30 32.43 -1.23
N LYS A 321 23.76 32.06 -2.43
CA LYS A 321 24.41 30.75 -2.64
C LYS A 321 25.69 30.58 -1.82
N GLY A 322 26.48 31.64 -1.67
CA GLY A 322 27.66 31.64 -0.80
C GLY A 322 27.31 31.45 0.68
N LEU A 323 26.18 31.99 1.14
CA LEU A 323 25.69 31.83 2.52
C LEU A 323 25.20 30.40 2.81
N CYS A 324 24.86 29.60 1.79
CA CYS A 324 24.47 28.19 1.96
C CYS A 324 25.64 27.24 2.27
N GLY A 325 26.88 27.73 2.42
CA GLY A 325 28.03 26.88 2.76
C GLY A 325 28.98 27.57 3.73
N THR A 326 29.45 26.85 4.75
CA THR A 326 30.30 27.41 5.81
C THR A 326 31.55 28.11 5.27
N ARG A 327 32.21 27.54 4.25
CA ARG A 327 33.38 28.15 3.58
C ARG A 327 33.02 29.38 2.73
N GLY A 328 31.78 29.50 2.28
CA GLY A 328 31.30 30.59 1.43
C GLY A 328 30.85 31.83 2.21
N ILE A 329 30.48 31.67 3.49
CA ILE A 329 29.96 32.76 4.34
C ILE A 329 30.89 33.99 4.37
N PRO A 330 32.21 33.87 4.63
CA PRO A 330 33.10 35.03 4.67
C PRO A 330 33.14 35.80 3.34
N ILE A 331 33.13 35.07 2.21
CA ILE A 331 33.17 35.64 0.86
C ILE A 331 31.85 36.35 0.55
N ALA A 332 30.73 35.74 0.91
CA ALA A 332 29.39 36.31 0.70
C ALA A 332 29.20 37.59 1.53
N ARG A 333 29.66 37.61 2.79
CA ARG A 333 29.64 38.81 3.65
C ARG A 333 30.43 39.96 3.04
N LYS A 334 31.66 39.70 2.59
CA LYS A 334 32.49 40.72 1.93
C LYS A 334 31.78 41.32 0.71
N LYS A 335 31.23 40.47 -0.17
CA LYS A 335 30.47 40.91 -1.35
C LYS A 335 29.22 41.72 -0.98
N TRP A 336 28.55 41.36 0.11
CA TRP A 336 27.39 42.11 0.59
C TRP A 336 27.76 43.53 1.04
N THR A 337 28.85 43.66 1.81
CA THR A 337 29.39 44.97 2.20
C THR A 337 29.83 45.81 1.00
N GLU A 338 30.48 45.19 0.01
CA GLU A 338 30.87 45.87 -1.25
C GLU A 338 29.66 46.40 -2.03
N MET A 339 28.48 45.79 -1.85
CA MET A 339 27.21 46.27 -2.43
C MET A 339 26.49 47.31 -1.56
N GLY A 340 27.10 47.76 -0.45
CA GLY A 340 26.53 48.73 0.49
C GLY A 340 25.61 48.11 1.56
N GLY A 341 25.59 46.78 1.67
CA GLY A 341 24.80 46.06 2.65
C GLY A 341 25.45 46.01 4.04
N THR A 342 24.63 45.80 5.08
CA THR A 342 25.10 45.69 6.47
C THR A 342 25.26 44.23 6.86
N VAL A 343 26.44 43.82 7.33
CA VAL A 343 26.66 42.47 7.85
C VAL A 343 26.26 42.43 9.32
N THR A 344 25.31 41.56 9.66
CA THR A 344 24.80 41.37 11.02
C THR A 344 25.01 39.92 11.50
N GLU A 345 25.08 39.75 12.81
CA GLU A 345 25.12 38.44 13.47
C GLU A 345 23.89 38.29 14.38
N PRO A 346 23.28 37.10 14.46
CA PRO A 346 23.60 35.88 13.70
C PRO A 346 23.20 35.98 12.21
N LEU A 347 23.66 35.04 11.36
CA LEU A 347 23.35 34.98 9.91
C LEU A 347 21.87 35.21 9.56
N LYS A 348 20.95 34.78 10.43
CA LYS A 348 19.50 35.02 10.30
C LYS A 348 19.18 36.52 10.13
N GLU A 349 19.82 37.40 10.90
CA GLU A 349 19.59 38.85 10.82
C GLU A 349 20.12 39.44 9.49
N MET A 350 21.19 38.87 8.94
CA MET A 350 21.71 39.28 7.63
C MET A 350 20.73 38.89 6.52
N LEU A 351 20.11 37.71 6.62
CA LEU A 351 19.07 37.30 5.68
C LEU A 351 17.84 38.21 5.75
N LYS A 352 17.43 38.63 6.97
CA LYS A 352 16.33 39.61 7.13
C LYS A 352 16.67 40.96 6.52
N GLU A 353 17.89 41.44 6.72
CA GLU A 353 18.33 42.70 6.15
C GLU A 353 18.30 42.62 4.61
N ILE A 354 18.91 41.59 4.02
CA ILE A 354 18.87 41.33 2.56
C ILE A 354 17.41 41.29 2.07
N PHE A 355 16.53 40.52 2.73
CA PHE A 355 15.13 40.39 2.34
C PHE A 355 14.35 41.71 2.48
N GLY A 356 14.72 42.55 3.45
CA GLY A 356 14.11 43.85 3.69
C GLY A 356 14.57 44.97 2.75
N SER A 357 15.74 44.81 2.12
CA SER A 357 16.41 45.85 1.32
C SER A 357 16.42 45.58 -0.20
N ILE A 358 16.07 44.37 -0.65
CA ILE A 358 16.09 44.04 -2.09
C ILE A 358 14.69 43.87 -2.72
N SER A 359 14.62 44.18 -4.00
CA SER A 359 13.49 43.88 -4.88
C SER A 359 13.55 42.46 -5.43
N PHE A 360 12.39 41.87 -5.72
CA PHE A 360 12.22 40.54 -6.30
C PHE A 360 13.09 40.26 -7.54
N ILE A 361 13.17 41.22 -8.47
CA ILE A 361 13.94 41.09 -9.72
C ILE A 361 15.45 40.89 -9.50
N LYS A 362 15.98 41.18 -8.30
CA LYS A 362 17.42 41.02 -7.99
C LYS A 362 17.79 39.59 -7.60
N VAL A 363 16.82 38.75 -7.23
CA VAL A 363 17.06 37.36 -6.78
C VAL A 363 16.51 36.31 -7.73
N ILE A 364 15.56 36.67 -8.60
CA ILE A 364 14.85 35.73 -9.48
C ILE A 364 15.35 35.92 -10.92
N PRO A 365 16.07 34.95 -11.51
CA PRO A 365 16.56 35.08 -12.87
C PRO A 365 15.43 35.03 -13.90
N TYR A 366 15.11 36.16 -14.53
CA TYR A 366 14.07 36.24 -15.58
C TYR A 366 14.30 35.22 -16.70
N LYS A 367 15.57 34.99 -17.08
CA LYS A 367 15.95 34.01 -18.12
C LYS A 367 15.55 32.57 -17.80
N ILE A 368 15.37 32.24 -16.52
CA ILE A 368 14.92 30.91 -16.07
C ILE A 368 13.41 30.91 -15.90
N LEU A 369 12.87 31.99 -15.32
CA LEU A 369 11.55 31.95 -14.72
C LEU A 369 10.49 32.72 -15.50
N GLU A 370 10.83 33.49 -16.54
CA GLU A 370 9.87 34.22 -17.41
C GLU A 370 8.71 34.85 -16.64
N VAL A 371 9.01 35.40 -15.45
CA VAL A 371 8.04 36.05 -14.56
C VAL A 371 8.11 37.53 -14.86
N GLU A 372 6.97 38.18 -15.07
CA GLU A 372 6.92 39.62 -15.32
C GLU A 372 7.78 40.39 -14.32
N LYS A 373 8.48 41.42 -14.82
CA LYS A 373 9.40 42.24 -14.02
C LYS A 373 8.62 43.08 -13.01
N SER A 374 8.18 42.48 -11.93
CA SER A 374 7.72 43.18 -10.75
C SER A 374 8.94 43.70 -9.99
N ASN A 375 9.07 45.02 -9.88
CA ASN A 375 10.11 45.66 -9.06
C ASN A 375 9.67 45.80 -7.59
N THR A 376 8.79 44.93 -7.13
CA THR A 376 8.28 44.95 -5.75
C THR A 376 9.37 44.49 -4.77
N ASP A 377 9.49 45.22 -3.65
CA ASP A 377 10.35 44.85 -2.53
C ASP A 377 9.91 43.50 -1.96
N LEU A 378 10.84 42.58 -1.69
CA LEU A 378 10.49 41.23 -1.21
C LEU A 378 9.63 41.27 0.07
N LYS A 379 9.94 42.19 1.00
CA LYS A 379 9.17 42.38 2.26
C LYS A 379 7.70 42.78 2.07
N LYS A 380 7.32 43.26 0.88
CA LYS A 380 5.94 43.69 0.57
C LYS A 380 5.12 42.59 -0.09
N ILE A 381 5.76 41.49 -0.49
CA ILE A 381 5.09 40.36 -1.12
C ILE A 381 4.43 39.52 -0.03
N SER A 382 3.16 39.18 -0.22
CA SER A 382 2.42 38.38 0.74
C SER A 382 2.93 36.93 0.82
N ALA A 383 2.59 36.23 1.91
CA ALA A 383 2.99 34.83 2.09
C ALA A 383 2.49 33.93 0.94
N ASP A 384 1.24 34.11 0.51
CA ASP A 384 0.65 33.36 -0.60
C ASP A 384 1.35 33.64 -1.92
N GLU A 385 1.73 34.89 -2.19
CA GLU A 385 2.49 35.25 -3.40
C GLU A 385 3.92 34.67 -3.36
N LEU A 386 4.63 34.75 -2.22
CA LEU A 386 5.94 34.13 -2.05
C LEU A 386 5.88 32.61 -2.24
N PHE A 387 4.86 31.96 -1.70
CA PHE A 387 4.62 30.53 -1.90
C PHE A 387 4.32 30.20 -3.36
N GLY A 388 3.43 30.97 -4.01
CA GLY A 388 3.09 30.81 -5.42
C GLY A 388 4.31 31.00 -6.33
N ILE A 389 5.21 31.92 -6.01
CA ILE A 389 6.50 32.07 -6.67
C ILE A 389 7.31 30.78 -6.58
N LEU A 390 7.48 30.20 -5.38
CA LEU A 390 8.25 28.98 -5.18
C LEU A 390 7.65 27.79 -5.96
N ILE A 391 6.32 27.66 -5.98
CA ILE A 391 5.60 26.66 -6.79
C ILE A 391 5.91 26.86 -8.28
N ASN A 392 5.79 28.08 -8.80
CA ASN A 392 6.09 28.40 -10.19
C ASN A 392 7.56 28.11 -10.55
N VAL A 393 8.49 28.37 -9.62
CA VAL A 393 9.90 28.00 -9.78
C VAL A 393 10.06 26.49 -9.89
N ALA A 394 9.43 25.72 -9.00
CA ALA A 394 9.48 24.27 -9.03
C ALA A 394 8.90 23.71 -10.34
N GLU A 395 7.77 24.22 -10.82
CA GLU A 395 7.14 23.77 -12.06
C GLU A 395 8.01 24.01 -13.30
N LYS A 396 8.66 25.18 -13.39
CA LYS A 396 9.52 25.52 -14.53
C LYS A 396 10.83 24.73 -14.54
N LEU A 397 11.39 24.49 -13.36
CA LEU A 397 12.67 23.78 -13.23
C LEU A 397 12.52 22.26 -13.29
N TYR A 398 11.39 21.74 -12.82
CA TYR A 398 11.08 20.32 -12.71
C TYR A 398 9.73 20.04 -13.38
N PRO A 399 9.64 20.17 -14.72
CA PRO A 399 8.41 19.83 -15.43
C PRO A 399 8.02 18.39 -15.11
N ALA A 400 6.72 18.10 -15.07
CA ALA A 400 6.14 16.82 -14.62
C ALA A 400 6.51 15.58 -15.45
N VAL A 401 7.54 15.66 -16.28
CA VAL A 401 7.94 14.62 -17.22
C VAL A 401 9.40 14.26 -16.99
N ALA A 402 9.60 13.19 -16.24
CA ALA A 402 10.66 12.23 -16.53
C ALA A 402 10.09 10.86 -16.16
N GLN A 403 10.19 9.91 -17.09
CA GLN A 403 9.87 8.51 -16.82
C GLN A 403 10.51 8.12 -15.49
N ASP A 404 9.68 7.78 -14.52
CA ASP A 404 10.17 7.27 -13.24
C ASP A 404 10.63 5.82 -13.49
N PRO A 405 11.95 5.53 -13.50
CA PRO A 405 12.43 4.16 -13.67
C PRO A 405 11.86 3.21 -12.60
N PHE A 406 11.48 3.75 -11.43
CA PHE A 406 10.79 3.00 -10.39
C PHE A 406 9.37 2.59 -10.79
N GLY A 407 8.70 3.34 -11.69
CA GLY A 407 7.36 3.03 -12.18
C GLY A 407 7.34 1.79 -13.06
N GLU A 408 8.29 1.66 -13.99
CA GLU A 408 8.40 0.45 -14.81
C GLU A 408 8.75 -0.78 -13.96
N GLU A 409 9.59 -0.60 -12.95
CA GLU A 409 9.96 -1.67 -12.03
C GLU A 409 8.76 -2.11 -11.16
N LEU A 410 8.05 -1.17 -10.54
CA LEU A 410 6.83 -1.46 -9.80
C LEU A 410 5.77 -2.14 -10.69
N GLU A 411 5.54 -1.62 -11.90
CA GLU A 411 4.63 -2.25 -12.86
C GLU A 411 5.02 -3.70 -13.10
N SER A 412 6.30 -4.04 -13.23
CA SER A 412 6.70 -5.43 -13.45
C SER A 412 6.57 -6.34 -12.22
N LEU A 413 6.64 -5.79 -11.00
CA LEU A 413 6.50 -6.55 -9.75
C LEU A 413 5.04 -6.91 -9.45
N ILE A 414 4.11 -6.11 -9.97
CA ILE A 414 2.67 -6.24 -9.70
C ILE A 414 2.01 -6.96 -10.87
N THR A 415 1.37 -8.08 -10.58
CA THR A 415 0.52 -8.77 -11.54
C THR A 415 -0.95 -8.58 -11.18
N MET A 416 -1.76 -8.26 -12.17
CA MET A 416 -3.22 -8.15 -12.10
C MET A 416 -3.85 -9.08 -13.15
N GLU A 417 -4.96 -8.69 -13.79
CA GLU A 417 -5.73 -9.51 -14.75
C GLU A 417 -5.11 -9.68 -16.13
N GLU A 418 -4.04 -8.94 -16.43
CA GLU A 418 -3.42 -8.92 -17.76
C GLU A 418 -2.84 -10.30 -18.11
N ALA A 419 -2.97 -10.70 -19.38
CA ALA A 419 -2.24 -11.84 -19.91
C ALA A 419 -0.74 -11.50 -19.92
N ILE A 420 0.01 -12.09 -18.99
CA ILE A 420 1.44 -11.83 -18.87
C ILE A 420 2.21 -12.78 -19.80
N ASP A 421 2.93 -12.20 -20.76
CA ASP A 421 3.99 -12.91 -21.48
C ASP A 421 5.24 -13.01 -20.59
N PHE A 422 5.25 -14.04 -19.74
CA PHE A 422 6.37 -14.30 -18.82
C PHE A 422 7.70 -14.50 -19.57
N ARG A 423 7.67 -14.95 -20.83
CA ARG A 423 8.88 -15.15 -21.63
C ARG A 423 9.51 -13.80 -21.98
N GLN A 424 8.72 -12.84 -22.42
CA GLN A 424 9.21 -11.48 -22.71
C GLN A 424 9.74 -10.79 -21.46
N ILE A 425 9.05 -10.91 -20.32
CA ILE A 425 9.53 -10.34 -19.05
C ILE A 425 10.85 -10.97 -18.63
N ALA A 426 10.95 -12.31 -18.67
CA ALA A 426 12.17 -13.02 -18.31
C ALA A 426 13.36 -12.63 -19.21
N ILE A 427 13.14 -12.50 -20.53
CA ILE A 427 14.16 -12.04 -21.48
C ILE A 427 14.60 -10.61 -21.12
N LYS A 428 13.67 -9.67 -20.94
CA LYS A 428 13.98 -8.27 -20.61
C LYS A 428 14.77 -8.15 -19.30
N ARG A 429 14.42 -8.95 -18.29
CA ARG A 429 15.12 -8.99 -17.00
C ARG A 429 16.50 -9.61 -17.11
N PHE A 430 16.65 -10.69 -17.86
CA PHE A 430 17.96 -11.32 -18.09
C PHE A 430 18.92 -10.40 -18.85
N GLU A 431 18.45 -9.67 -19.86
CA GLU A 431 19.28 -8.72 -20.60
C GLU A 431 19.75 -7.54 -19.72
N LYS A 432 18.86 -6.96 -18.90
CA LYS A 432 19.26 -5.93 -17.92
C LYS A 432 20.27 -6.46 -16.89
N TYR A 433 20.12 -7.71 -16.44
CA TYR A 433 21.11 -8.32 -15.54
C TYR A 433 22.49 -8.48 -16.21
N LYS A 434 22.53 -8.87 -17.49
CA LYS A 434 23.78 -8.91 -18.27
C LYS A 434 24.41 -7.53 -18.40
N GLU A 435 23.61 -6.50 -18.68
CA GLU A 435 24.05 -5.12 -18.80
C GLU A 435 24.62 -4.59 -17.49
N TYR A 436 23.97 -4.88 -16.36
CA TYR A 436 24.53 -4.58 -15.04
C TYR A 436 25.89 -5.27 -14.82
N LYS A 437 25.99 -6.57 -15.12
CA LYS A 437 27.24 -7.32 -14.96
C LYS A 437 28.38 -6.80 -15.84
N SER A 438 28.07 -6.29 -17.04
CA SER A 438 29.07 -5.74 -17.95
C SER A 438 29.48 -4.31 -17.62
N THR A 439 28.55 -3.48 -17.13
CA THR A 439 28.78 -2.04 -16.88
C THR A 439 29.15 -1.71 -15.42
N GLN A 440 28.82 -2.59 -14.46
CA GLN A 440 28.88 -2.33 -13.02
C GLN A 440 28.11 -1.08 -12.56
N ASN A 441 27.24 -0.49 -13.40
CA ASN A 441 26.46 0.68 -13.04
C ASN A 441 25.28 0.28 -12.13
N PRO A 442 25.23 0.74 -10.87
CA PRO A 442 24.16 0.39 -9.94
C PRO A 442 22.75 0.79 -10.43
N GLU A 443 22.65 1.82 -11.27
CA GLU A 443 21.37 2.27 -11.85
C GLU A 443 20.79 1.29 -12.89
N HIS A 444 21.61 0.35 -13.38
CA HIS A 444 21.18 -0.75 -14.25
C HIS A 444 20.99 -2.06 -13.49
N GLY A 445 21.29 -2.07 -12.18
CA GLY A 445 21.11 -3.24 -11.33
C GLY A 445 19.63 -3.61 -11.19
N ILE A 446 19.36 -4.91 -11.24
CA ILE A 446 18.08 -5.47 -10.82
C ILE A 446 18.37 -6.30 -9.57
N CYS A 447 17.57 -6.13 -8.51
CA CYS A 447 17.64 -7.02 -7.35
C CYS A 447 17.12 -8.40 -7.76
N GLU A 448 17.83 -9.47 -7.35
CA GLU A 448 17.44 -10.88 -7.61
C GLU A 448 16.02 -11.21 -7.15
#